data_AF-A0A520HQP9-F1
#
_entry.id   AF-A0A520HQP9-F1
#
_cell.length_a   1.000
_cell.length_b   1.000
_cell.length_c   1.000
_cell.angle_alpha   90.00
_cell.angle_beta   90.00
_cell.angle_gamma   90.00
#
_symmetry.space_group_name_H-M   'P 1'
#
loop_
_entity.id
_entity.type
_entity.pdbx_description
1 polymer ?
#
loop_
_entity_poly.entity_id
_entity_poly.type
_entity_poly.pdbx_seq_one_letter_code
_entity_poly.pdbx_strand_id
1 'polypeptide(L)' 'PAPFLLHAHHWLILHGRYVCKARTPECWRCIVADLCAFKPKTSPPKQAAA' A
#
# COMPACT_ATOMS: atom_id res chain seq x y z
N PRO A 1 9.56 15.72 -12.17
CA PRO A 1 8.63 15.60 -11.03
C PRO A 1 7.53 16.67 -10.95
N ALA A 2 7.73 17.89 -11.47
CA ALA A 2 6.75 18.99 -11.39
C ALA A 2 5.28 18.66 -11.74
N PRO A 3 4.96 17.90 -12.83
CA PRO A 3 3.56 17.63 -13.18
C PRO A 3 2.84 16.68 -12.22
N PHE A 4 3.58 15.90 -11.42
CA PHE A 4 3.01 14.91 -10.49
C PHE A 4 2.87 15.45 -9.05
N LEU A 5 3.34 16.68 -8.79
CA LEU A 5 3.24 17.29 -7.46
C LEU A 5 1.79 17.68 -7.15
N LEU A 6 1.04 18.09 -8.18
CA LEU A 6 -0.39 18.39 -8.04
C LEU A 6 -1.13 17.08 -7.76
N HIS A 7 -1.76 16.99 -6.58
CA HIS A 7 -2.47 15.81 -6.06
C HIS A 7 -1.62 14.63 -5.55
N ALA A 8 -0.28 14.74 -5.49
CA ALA A 8 0.56 13.69 -4.89
C ALA A 8 0.10 13.31 -3.48
N HIS A 9 -0.29 14.30 -2.67
CA HIS A 9 -0.81 14.08 -1.32
C HIS A 9 -2.10 13.25 -1.31
N HIS A 10 -3.02 13.45 -2.27
CA HIS A 10 -4.22 12.64 -2.39
C HIS A 10 -3.87 11.18 -2.68
N TRP A 11 -2.88 10.92 -3.54
CA TRP A 11 -2.43 9.56 -3.81
C TRP A 11 -1.86 8.89 -2.57
N LEU A 12 -1.06 9.61 -1.77
CA LEU A 12 -0.54 9.09 -0.51
C LEU A 12 -1.64 8.81 0.51
N ILE A 13 -2.64 9.69 0.63
CA ILE A 13 -3.81 9.51 1.51
C ILE A 13 -4.62 8.28 1.09
N LEU A 14 -4.92 8.15 -0.20
CA LEU A 14 -5.66 7.01 -0.74
C LEU A 14 -4.86 5.70 -0.57
N HIS A 15 -3.55 5.74 -0.81
CA HIS A 15 -2.68 4.60 -0.61
C HIS A 15 -2.68 4.15 0.86
N GLY A 16 -2.56 5.05 1.82
CA GLY A 16 -2.65 4.71 3.25
C GLY A 16 -4.02 4.16 3.64
N ARG A 17 -5.10 4.74 3.09
CA ARG A 17 -6.48 4.32 3.39
C ARG A 17 -6.80 2.92 2.86
N TYR A 18 -6.36 2.60 1.65
CA TYR A 18 -6.79 1.39 0.96
C TYR A 18 -5.72 0.29 0.88
N VAL A 19 -4.42 0.62 1.01
CA VAL A 19 -3.32 -0.35 0.85
C VAL A 19 -2.44 -0.38 2.11
N CYS A 20 -1.74 0.71 2.43
CA CYS A 20 -0.81 0.78 3.56
C CYS A 20 -1.51 1.15 4.87
N LYS A 21 -2.45 0.31 5.31
CA LYS A 21 -3.24 0.52 6.54
C LYS A 21 -2.35 0.42 7.78
N ALA A 22 -2.64 1.25 8.79
CA ALA A 22 -1.80 1.39 9.99
C ALA A 22 -1.59 0.10 10.81
N ARG A 23 -2.59 -0.79 10.89
CA ARG A 23 -2.50 -2.03 11.69
C ARG A 23 -2.08 -3.23 10.86
N THR A 24 -2.72 -3.45 9.72
CA THR A 24 -2.51 -4.60 8.84
C THR A 24 -2.39 -4.11 7.39
N PRO A 25 -1.19 -3.71 6.94
CA PRO A 25 -0.99 -3.22 5.58
C PRO A 25 -1.18 -4.34 4.57
N GLU A 26 -1.77 -4.03 3.43
CA GLU A 26 -2.01 -5.00 2.35
C GLU A 26 -0.78 -5.10 1.43
N CYS A 27 0.38 -5.45 2.02
CA CYS A 27 1.67 -5.45 1.32
C CYS A 27 1.67 -6.30 0.05
N TRP A 28 0.92 -7.41 0.05
CA TRP A 28 0.79 -8.32 -1.10
C TRP A 28 0.19 -7.67 -2.36
N ARG A 29 -0.54 -6.55 -2.24
CA ARG A 29 -1.09 -5.78 -3.37
C ARG A 29 -0.51 -4.38 -3.49
N CYS A 30 0.55 -4.07 -2.73
CA CYS A 30 1.20 -2.77 -2.78
C CYS A 30 2.14 -2.68 -3.99
N ILE A 31 1.95 -1.68 -4.85
CA ILE A 31 2.73 -1.50 -6.08
C ILE A 31 4.21 -1.17 -5.84
N VAL A 32 4.57 -0.72 -4.64
CA VAL A 32 5.96 -0.42 -4.25
C VAL A 32 6.51 -1.42 -3.22
N ALA A 33 5.90 -2.60 -3.09
CA ALA A 33 6.28 -3.58 -2.07
C ALA A 33 7.72 -4.09 -2.20
N ASP A 34 8.24 -4.15 -3.43
CA ASP A 34 9.61 -4.52 -3.78
C ASP A 34 10.62 -3.46 -3.31
N LEU A 35 10.24 -2.17 -3.37
CA LEU A 35 11.06 -1.04 -2.93
C LEU A 35 10.86 -0.67 -1.45
N CYS A 36 9.81 -1.19 -0.80
CA CYS A 36 9.43 -0.81 0.56
C CYS A 36 10.38 -1.40 1.62
N ALA A 37 10.96 -0.52 2.45
CA ALA A 37 11.85 -0.89 3.56
C ALA A 37 11.13 -1.45 4.81
N PHE A 38 9.79 -1.48 4.81
CA PHE A 38 9.01 -2.07 5.90
C PHE A 38 9.24 -3.59 5.94
N LYS A 39 9.79 -4.09 7.06
CA LYS A 39 10.17 -5.49 7.21
C LYS A 39 9.00 -6.46 7.43
N PRO A 40 8.02 -6.18 8.32
CA PRO A 40 6.95 -7.14 8.59
C PRO A 40 5.85 -7.07 7.53
N LYS A 41 6.22 -7.39 6.27
CA LYS A 41 5.28 -7.42 5.13
C LYS A 41 4.19 -8.45 5.37
N THR A 42 2.95 -8.07 5.11
CA THR A 42 1.81 -8.97 5.27
C THR A 42 1.66 -9.83 4.02
N SER A 43 1.47 -11.13 4.23
CA SER A 43 1.20 -12.11 3.16
C SER A 43 -0.23 -11.97 2.62
N PRO A 44 -0.50 -12.44 1.38
CA PRO A 44 -1.87 -12.50 0.87
C PRO A 44 -2.81 -13.24 1.84
N PRO A 45 -4.06 -12.78 1.99
CA PRO A 45 -5.04 -13.50 2.80
C PRO A 45 -5.22 -14.90 2.22
N LYS A 46 -5.27 -15.90 3.10
CA LYS A 46 -5.73 -17.24 2.71
C LYS A 46 -7.16 -17.06 2.21
N GLN A 47 -7.41 -17.40 0.94
CA GLN A 47 -8.73 -17.31 0.34
C GLN A 47 -9.73 -17.94 1.31
N ALA A 48 -10.72 -17.16 1.77
CA ALA A 48 -11.87 -17.75 2.43
C ALA A 48 -12.60 -18.52 1.33
N ALA A 49 -12.63 -19.85 1.43
CA ALA A 49 -13.42 -20.67 0.54
C ALA A 49 -14.89 -20.26 0.69
N ALA A 50 -15.46 -19.63 -0.35
CA ALA A 50 -16.89 -19.48 -0.61
C ALA A 50 -17.09 -19.07 -2.08
#